data_AF-A0A7J6QLS3-F1
#
_entry.id   AF-A0A7J6QLS3-F1
#
_cell.length_a   1.000
_cell.length_b   1.000
_cell.length_c   1.000
_cell.angle_alpha   90.00
_cell.angle_beta   90.00
_cell.angle_gamma   90.00
#
_symmetry.space_group_name_H-M   'P 1'
#
loop_
_entity.id
_entity.type
_entity.pdbx_description
1 polymer ?
#
loop_
_entity_poly.entity_id
_entity_poly.type
_entity_poly.pdbx_seq_one_letter_code
_entity_poly.pdbx_strand_id
1 'polypeptide(L)'
;AIGIRIKETKEVYEGEVTELTPEEKPDPLGGYGKVVSSVQLGLKTNKGSKTLKLAPSIHEQLTKEKVSVGDVIYIEANSGAVKRVGRSDRYATEFDLEAEEYVPVPKGDVHKKKEVVQDVTLHDLDMANAKP
;
A
#
# COMPACT_ATOMS: atom_id res chain seq x y z
N ALA A 1 -20.25 25.14 -6.45
CA ALA A 1 -19.06 24.82 -5.64
C ALA A 1 -17.83 25.30 -6.40
N ILE A 2 -16.97 26.11 -5.77
CA ILE A 2 -15.66 26.45 -6.35
C ILE A 2 -14.72 25.33 -5.94
N GLY A 3 -14.23 24.57 -6.93
CA GLY A 3 -13.21 23.53 -6.71
C GLY A 3 -11.82 24.15 -6.72
N ILE A 4 -10.98 23.76 -5.77
CA ILE A 4 -9.57 24.10 -5.74
C ILE A 4 -8.80 22.87 -6.21
N ARG A 5 -7.89 23.07 -7.17
CA ARG A 5 -7.00 22.01 -7.65
C ARG A 5 -5.68 22.09 -6.89
N ILE A 6 -5.44 21.13 -6.01
CA ILE A 6 -4.20 21.03 -5.25
C ILE A 6 -3.28 20.04 -5.97
N LYS A 7 -2.03 20.46 -6.19
CA LYS A 7 -0.96 19.58 -6.66
C LYS A 7 -0.03 19.31 -5.49
N GLU A 8 0.07 18.05 -5.09
CA GLU A 8 0.96 17.61 -4.02
C GLU A 8 1.93 16.55 -4.53
N THR A 9 3.19 16.65 -4.10
CA THR A 9 4.18 15.59 -4.35
C THR A 9 4.14 14.60 -3.20
N LYS A 10 3.71 13.37 -3.47
CA LYS A 10 3.67 12.30 -2.49
C LYS A 10 4.84 11.34 -2.68
N GLU A 11 5.40 10.86 -1.58
CA GLU A 11 6.36 9.76 -1.57
C GLU A 11 5.61 8.43 -1.50
N VAL A 12 5.90 7.56 -2.45
CA VAL A 12 5.09 6.35 -2.69
C VAL A 12 5.98 5.15 -2.91
N TYR A 13 5.53 4.02 -2.37
CA TYR A 13 6.06 2.72 -2.67
C TYR A 13 5.06 1.96 -3.53
N GLU A 14 5.47 1.51 -4.71
CA GLU A 14 4.62 0.68 -5.55
C GLU A 14 5.40 -0.49 -6.13
N GLY A 15 4.72 -1.62 -6.27
CA GLY A 15 5.33 -2.84 -6.79
C GLY A 15 4.43 -4.05 -6.64
N GLU A 16 4.84 -5.12 -7.30
CA GLU A 16 4.34 -6.47 -7.09
C GLU A 16 4.85 -6.98 -5.73
N VAL A 17 3.95 -7.53 -4.93
CA VAL A 17 4.27 -8.17 -3.65
C VAL A 17 4.95 -9.51 -3.91
N THR A 18 6.21 -9.63 -3.50
CA THR A 18 6.98 -10.87 -3.61
C THR A 18 7.07 -11.62 -2.29
N GLU A 19 6.95 -10.92 -1.17
CA GLU A 19 7.05 -11.49 0.18
C GLU A 19 6.17 -10.68 1.13
N LEU A 20 5.42 -11.37 2.00
CA LEU A 20 4.63 -10.75 3.06
C LEU A 20 4.74 -11.65 4.30
N THR A 21 5.61 -11.24 5.22
CA THR A 21 5.93 -12.02 6.42
C THR A 21 5.71 -11.16 7.66
N PRO A 22 4.63 -11.38 8.44
CA PRO A 22 4.46 -10.71 9.72
C PRO A 22 5.48 -11.22 10.74
N GLU A 23 6.16 -10.32 11.42
CA GLU A 23 7.04 -10.61 12.55
C GLU A 23 6.23 -10.50 13.85
N GLU A 24 5.97 -11.64 14.44
CA GLU A 24 5.29 -11.76 15.73
C GLU A 24 6.32 -11.68 16.87
N LYS A 25 6.05 -10.88 17.90
CA LYS A 25 6.81 -10.89 19.15
C LYS A 25 5.97 -11.45 20.30
N PRO A 26 6.60 -12.13 21.26
CA PRO A 26 5.93 -12.54 22.48
C PRO A 26 5.45 -11.31 23.25
N ASP A 27 4.22 -11.37 23.73
CA ASP A 27 3.58 -10.30 24.48
C ASP A 27 4.35 -10.01 25.79
N PRO A 28 4.80 -8.76 26.03
CA PRO A 28 5.58 -8.41 27.22
C PRO A 28 4.75 -8.44 28.52
N LEU A 29 3.43 -8.60 28.45
CA LEU A 29 2.52 -8.73 29.60
C LEU A 29 2.17 -10.20 29.90
N GLY A 30 2.79 -11.16 29.21
CA GLY A 30 2.64 -12.60 29.50
C GLY A 30 1.29 -13.20 29.07
N GLY A 31 0.54 -12.50 28.21
CA GLY A 31 -0.69 -13.03 27.62
C GLY A 31 -0.40 -14.10 26.54
N TYR A 32 -1.32 -15.06 26.37
CA TYR A 32 -1.30 -16.10 25.31
C TYR A 32 -1.59 -15.52 23.90
N GLY A 33 -1.19 -14.29 23.63
CA GLY A 33 -1.38 -13.61 22.34
C GLY A 33 -0.03 -13.31 21.70
N LYS A 34 0.14 -13.71 20.44
CA LYS A 34 1.25 -13.22 19.62
C LYS A 34 0.90 -11.83 19.12
N VAL A 35 1.74 -10.84 19.40
CA VAL A 35 1.53 -9.46 18.93
C VAL A 35 2.38 -9.26 17.68
N VAL A 36 1.76 -8.85 16.57
CA VAL A 36 2.52 -8.47 15.36
C VAL A 36 3.31 -7.20 15.68
N SER A 37 4.64 -7.31 15.69
CA SER A 37 5.53 -6.19 15.99
C SER A 37 5.93 -5.41 14.73
N SER A 38 6.01 -6.09 13.58
CA SER A 38 6.33 -5.50 12.28
C SER A 38 5.91 -6.45 11.17
N VAL A 39 5.84 -5.98 9.93
CA VAL A 39 5.68 -6.86 8.76
C VAL A 39 6.82 -6.60 7.78
N GLN A 40 7.48 -7.67 7.35
CA GLN A 40 8.45 -7.63 6.27
C GLN A 40 7.70 -7.79 4.95
N LEU A 41 7.77 -6.76 4.10
CA LEU A 41 7.15 -6.71 2.79
C LEU A 41 8.21 -6.61 1.71
N GLY A 42 8.26 -7.60 0.82
CA GLY A 42 9.04 -7.55 -0.41
C GLY A 42 8.22 -6.96 -1.54
N LEU A 43 8.72 -5.89 -2.16
CA LEU A 43 8.14 -5.26 -3.36
C LEU A 43 9.09 -5.37 -4.54
N LYS A 44 8.55 -5.67 -5.71
CA LYS A 44 9.30 -5.79 -6.97
C LYS A 44 8.68 -4.97 -8.08
N THR A 45 9.54 -4.34 -8.86
CA THR A 45 9.22 -3.67 -10.12
C THR A 45 10.11 -4.21 -11.24
N ASN A 46 9.92 -3.73 -12.47
CA ASN A 46 10.79 -4.12 -13.58
C ASN A 46 12.22 -3.57 -13.46
N LYS A 47 12.46 -2.56 -12.62
CA LYS A 47 13.80 -2.01 -12.40
C LYS A 47 14.56 -2.68 -11.27
N GLY A 48 13.86 -3.23 -10.27
CA GLY A 48 14.50 -3.82 -9.11
C GLY A 48 13.51 -4.27 -8.05
N SER A 49 14.02 -4.68 -6.90
CA SER A 49 13.22 -5.12 -5.75
C SER A 49 13.69 -4.42 -4.48
N LYS A 50 12.79 -4.24 -3.52
CA LYS A 50 13.08 -3.66 -2.22
C LYS A 50 12.27 -4.37 -1.15
N THR A 51 12.94 -4.74 -0.06
CA THR A 51 12.29 -5.26 1.15
C THR A 51 12.12 -4.13 2.14
N LEU A 52 10.91 -3.98 2.69
CA LEU A 52 10.52 -2.96 3.64
C LEU A 52 10.10 -3.62 4.94
N LYS A 53 10.50 -3.04 6.07
CA LYS A 53 9.97 -3.39 7.38
C LYS A 53 8.94 -2.34 7.76
N LEU A 54 7.68 -2.72 7.78
CA LEU A 54 6.55 -1.84 7.98
C LEU A 54 6.00 -1.96 9.40
N ALA A 55 5.37 -0.89 9.87
CA ALA A 55 4.72 -0.82 11.16
C ALA A 55 3.51 -1.79 11.24
N PRO A 56 3.12 -2.24 12.44
CA PRO A 56 1.97 -3.13 12.62
C PRO A 56 0.65 -2.52 12.11
N SER A 57 0.48 -1.20 12.18
CA SER A 57 -0.69 -0.51 11.61
C SER A 57 -0.80 -0.66 10.10
N ILE A 58 0.32 -0.79 9.39
CA ILE A 58 0.33 -1.03 7.93
C ILE A 58 -0.01 -2.50 7.65
N HIS A 59 0.38 -3.43 8.53
CA HIS A 59 -0.02 -4.83 8.43
C HIS A 59 -1.56 -5.00 8.51
N GLU A 60 -2.22 -4.26 9.41
CA GLU A 60 -3.67 -4.24 9.49
C GLU A 60 -4.31 -3.74 8.18
N GLN A 61 -3.74 -2.71 7.55
CA GLN A 61 -4.22 -2.21 6.26
C GLN A 61 -3.99 -3.20 5.11
N LEU A 62 -2.82 -3.85 5.05
CA LEU A 62 -2.55 -4.92 4.08
C LEU A 62 -3.57 -6.06 4.20
N THR A 63 -3.88 -6.46 5.44
CA THR A 63 -4.87 -7.50 5.73
C THR A 63 -6.28 -7.06 5.35
N LYS A 64 -6.64 -5.80 5.63
CA LYS A 64 -7.95 -5.22 5.26
C LYS A 64 -8.17 -5.19 3.75
N GLU A 65 -7.13 -4.81 3.01
CA GLU A 65 -7.11 -4.79 1.53
C GLU A 65 -6.95 -6.19 0.92
N LYS A 66 -6.83 -7.25 1.75
CA LYS A 66 -6.63 -8.66 1.36
C LYS A 66 -5.42 -8.85 0.43
N VAL A 67 -4.35 -8.10 0.68
CA VAL A 67 -3.14 -8.15 -0.13
C VAL A 67 -2.47 -9.51 0.00
N SER A 68 -2.17 -10.11 -1.14
CA SER A 68 -1.48 -11.39 -1.24
C SER A 68 -0.23 -11.29 -2.11
N VAL A 69 0.67 -12.27 -1.99
CA VAL A 69 1.83 -12.40 -2.89
C VAL A 69 1.31 -12.50 -4.33
N GLY A 70 1.91 -11.73 -5.23
CA GLY A 70 1.49 -11.58 -6.62
C GLY A 70 0.54 -10.41 -6.89
N ASP A 71 0.11 -9.66 -5.87
CA ASP A 71 -0.67 -8.44 -6.08
C ASP A 71 0.25 -7.23 -6.34
N VAL A 72 -0.22 -6.28 -7.14
CA VAL A 72 0.40 -4.97 -7.27
C VAL A 72 -0.26 -4.02 -6.30
N ILE A 73 0.55 -3.40 -5.45
CA ILE A 73 0.05 -2.50 -4.41
C ILE A 73 0.72 -1.13 -4.47
N TYR A 74 0.08 -0.17 -3.84
CA TYR A 74 0.54 1.20 -3.68
C TYR A 74 0.47 1.58 -2.19
N ILE A 75 1.59 2.06 -1.65
CA ILE A 75 1.71 2.47 -0.25
C ILE A 75 2.19 3.92 -0.21
N GLU A 76 1.44 4.78 0.46
CA GLU A 76 1.85 6.16 0.72
C GLU A 76 2.84 6.18 1.90
N ALA A 77 4.04 6.71 1.70
CA ALA A 77 5.10 6.68 2.71
C ALA A 77 4.74 7.46 3.98
N ASN A 78 4.01 8.58 3.84
CA ASN A 78 3.69 9.48 4.95
C ASN A 78 2.49 8.99 5.79
N SER A 79 1.42 8.56 5.14
CA SER A 79 0.19 8.12 5.83
C SER A 79 0.18 6.63 6.16
N GLY A 80 1.05 5.84 5.52
CA GLY A 80 1.00 4.38 5.55
C GLY A 80 -0.25 3.82 4.86
N ALA A 81 -0.98 4.64 4.09
CA ALA A 81 -2.19 4.20 3.39
C ALA A 81 -1.83 3.17 2.31
N VAL A 82 -2.47 2.00 2.37
CA VAL A 82 -2.28 0.90 1.42
C VAL A 82 -3.47 0.85 0.47
N LYS A 83 -3.20 0.65 -0.82
CA LYS A 83 -4.21 0.39 -1.84
C LYS A 83 -3.79 -0.81 -2.68
N ARG A 84 -4.66 -1.80 -2.82
CA ARG A 84 -4.50 -2.88 -3.79
C ARG A 84 -4.86 -2.37 -5.18
N VAL A 85 -3.91 -2.39 -6.11
CA VAL A 85 -4.13 -1.92 -7.49
C VAL A 85 -4.72 -3.04 -8.34
N GLY A 86 -4.28 -4.29 -8.13
CA GLY A 86 -4.80 -5.45 -8.84
C GLY A 86 -3.88 -6.65 -8.72
N ARG A 87 -4.20 -7.72 -9.44
CA ARG A 87 -3.36 -8.92 -9.53
C ARG A 87 -2.27 -8.68 -10.58
N SER A 88 -1.04 -9.11 -10.35
CA SER A 88 0.01 -8.97 -11.38
C SER A 88 -0.30 -9.84 -12.59
N ASP A 89 -0.14 -9.31 -13.79
CA ASP A 89 -0.28 -10.05 -15.06
C ASP A 89 0.60 -11.33 -15.11
N ARG A 90 1.69 -11.37 -14.32
CA ARG A 90 2.57 -12.54 -14.23
C ARG A 90 1.93 -13.74 -13.52
N TYR A 91 0.88 -13.49 -12.75
CA TYR A 91 0.14 -14.49 -11.98
C TYR A 91 -1.22 -14.80 -12.62
N ALA A 92 -1.55 -14.20 -13.77
CA ALA A 92 -2.70 -14.60 -14.57
C ALA A 92 -2.46 -16.02 -15.08
N THR A 93 -3.21 -16.99 -14.55
CA THR A 93 -3.24 -18.34 -15.12
C THR A 93 -4.30 -18.40 -16.21
N GLU A 94 -4.07 -19.21 -17.26
CA GLU A 94 -4.98 -19.31 -18.42
C GLU A 94 -6.38 -19.87 -18.07
N PHE A 95 -6.59 -20.32 -16.83
CA PHE A 95 -7.81 -20.94 -16.33
C PHE A 95 -8.44 -20.16 -15.16
N ASP A 96 -7.98 -18.94 -14.91
CA ASP A 96 -8.51 -18.15 -13.80
C ASP A 96 -9.90 -17.61 -14.18
N LEU A 97 -10.93 -18.26 -13.64
CA LEU A 97 -12.34 -17.85 -13.76
C LEU A 97 -12.69 -16.73 -12.76
N GLU A 98 -11.72 -16.23 -12.00
CA GLU A 98 -11.90 -15.15 -11.06
C GLU A 98 -11.86 -13.78 -11.76
N ALA A 99 -12.83 -12.92 -11.44
CA ALA A 99 -12.98 -11.58 -12.01
C ALA A 99 -11.96 -10.56 -11.43
N GLU A 100 -10.72 -10.98 -11.22
CA GLU A 100 -9.68 -10.09 -10.71
C GLU A 100 -9.15 -9.17 -11.82
N GLU A 101 -8.95 -7.89 -11.50
CA GLU A 101 -8.34 -6.93 -12.41
C GLU A 101 -6.82 -7.20 -12.46
N TYR A 102 -6.35 -7.72 -13.59
CA TYR A 102 -4.92 -7.93 -13.82
C TYR A 102 -4.27 -6.63 -14.28
N VAL A 103 -3.14 -6.31 -13.64
CA VAL A 103 -2.40 -5.07 -13.86
C VAL A 103 -0.91 -5.37 -14.09
N PRO A 104 -0.25 -4.58 -14.95
CA PRO A 104 1.15 -4.79 -15.25
C PRO A 104 2.05 -4.41 -14.07
N VAL A 105 3.12 -5.17 -13.88
CA VAL A 105 4.17 -4.84 -12.90
C VAL A 105 4.72 -3.44 -13.21
N PRO A 106 4.83 -2.54 -12.21
CA PRO A 106 5.33 -1.20 -12.43
C PRO A 106 6.71 -1.16 -13.09
N LYS A 107 6.92 -0.20 -13.99
CA LYS A 107 8.19 -0.02 -14.74
C LYS A 107 9.21 0.87 -14.02
N GLY A 108 8.79 1.59 -12.98
CA GLY A 108 9.62 2.53 -12.24
C GLY A 108 10.39 1.89 -11.09
N ASP A 109 11.07 2.73 -10.33
CA ASP A 109 11.68 2.36 -9.06
C ASP A 109 10.59 2.06 -8.03
N VAL A 110 10.84 1.10 -7.13
CA VAL A 110 9.89 0.71 -6.07
C VAL A 110 9.49 1.92 -5.22
N HIS A 111 10.46 2.79 -4.91
CA HIS A 111 10.24 4.04 -4.19
C HIS A 111 10.36 5.20 -5.16
N LYS A 112 9.33 6.05 -5.24
CA LYS A 112 9.36 7.24 -6.08
C LYS A 112 8.49 8.36 -5.54
N LYS A 113 8.69 9.55 -6.11
CA LYS A 113 7.82 10.71 -5.89
C LYS A 113 6.78 10.74 -6.99
N LYS A 114 5.51 10.85 -6.61
CA LYS A 114 4.38 10.94 -7.55
C LYS A 114 3.63 12.22 -7.29
N GLU A 115 3.44 13.01 -8.34
CA GLU A 115 2.57 14.18 -8.30
C GLU A 115 1.12 13.70 -8.31
N VAL A 116 0.38 14.03 -7.25
CA VAL A 116 -1.04 13.73 -7.13
C VAL A 116 -1.78 15.06 -7.24
N VAL A 117 -2.65 15.14 -8.25
CA VAL A 117 -3.56 16.26 -8.44
C VAL A 117 -4.88 15.88 -7.82
N GLN A 118 -5.29 16.59 -6.79
CA GLN A 118 -6.57 16.38 -6.13
C GLN A 118 -7.44 17.61 -6.32
N ASP A 119 -8.61 17.40 -6.92
CA ASP A 119 -9.65 18.41 -7.00
C ASP A 119 -10.44 18.34 -5.68
N VAL A 120 -10.24 19.32 -4.80
CA VAL A 120 -10.90 19.43 -3.50
C VAL A 120 -11.94 20.53 -3.53
N THR A 121 -13.03 20.39 -2.77
CA THR A 121 -13.95 21.50 -2.59
C THR A 121 -13.49 22.37 -1.41
N LEU A 122 -13.84 23.67 -1.44
CA LEU A 122 -13.61 24.56 -0.30
C LEU A 122 -14.22 24.03 1.01
N HIS A 123 -15.35 23.32 0.92
CA HIS A 123 -15.99 22.71 2.09
C HIS A 123 -15.13 21.61 2.73
N ASP A 124 -14.43 20.82 1.92
CA ASP A 124 -13.51 19.77 2.42
C ASP A 124 -12.29 20.37 3.11
N LEU A 125 -11.77 21.49 2.58
CA LEU A 125 -10.65 22.24 3.16
C LEU A 125 -11.01 22.89 4.49
N ASP A 126 -12.21 23.48 4.59
CA ASP A 126 -12.69 24.07 5.83
C ASP A 126 -12.87 23.00 6.92
N MET A 127 -13.42 21.83 6.58
CA MET A 127 -13.57 20.72 7.52
C MET A 127 -12.25 20.08 7.95
N ALA A 128 -11.27 19.96 7.03
CA ALA A 128 -9.96 19.40 7.34
C ALA A 128 -9.13 20.29 8.26
N ASN A 129 -9.29 21.62 8.16
CA ASN A 129 -8.58 22.59 9.00
C ASN A 129 -9.33 22.96 10.29
N ALA A 130 -10.60 22.59 10.43
CA ALA A 130 -11.44 22.96 11.58
C ALA A 130 -11.26 22.11 12.85
N LYS A 131 -10.32 21.14 12.86
CA LYS A 131 -10.00 20.36 14.06
C LYS A 131 -8.54 20.56 14.47
N PRO A 132 -8.27 21.16 15.65
CA PRO A 132 -6.92 21.33 16.17
C PRO A 132 -6.30 20.02 16.67
#